data_AF-A0A662I810-F1
#
_entry.id   AF-A0A662I810-F1
#
_cell.length_a   1.000
_cell.length_b   1.000
_cell.length_c   1.000
_cell.angle_alpha   90.00
_cell.angle_beta   90.00
_cell.angle_gamma   90.00
#
_symmetry.space_group_name_H-M   'P 1'
#
loop_
_entity.id
_entity.type
_entity.pdbx_description
1 polymer ?
#
loop_
_entity_poly.entity_id
_entity_poly.type
_entity_poly.pdbx_seq_one_letter_code
_entity_poly.pdbx_strand_id
1 'polypeptide(L)'
;MSTNYEVLKGVLSALKFYAEAYGKAAEAAKIIAKHVAGPPQALAVHAAEELAHFSKILNLLYEKGVKAIGTPPYDARQYLGHVVVSYLHKISEILAAIKTKEAVSYEDIDRVASQIILAHRVVVSSLTLTLSVLEEFEDEWSLWTRLTLESLANQIKLHEATLKKARDLVRAIRTTENP
;
A
#
# COMPACT_ATOMS: atom_id res chain seq x y z
N MET A 1 -3.08 23.57 -22.98
CA MET A 1 -3.97 23.27 -21.83
C MET A 1 -4.41 21.80 -21.76
N SER A 2 -4.57 21.05 -22.86
CA SER A 2 -5.04 19.66 -22.81
C SER A 2 -4.06 18.67 -22.16
N THR A 3 -2.75 18.83 -22.35
CA THR A 3 -1.74 17.88 -21.86
C THR A 3 -1.65 17.82 -20.33
N ASN A 4 -1.77 18.97 -19.65
CA ASN A 4 -1.63 19.07 -18.19
C ASN A 4 -2.79 18.37 -17.46
N TYR A 5 -4.02 18.45 -17.99
CA TYR A 5 -5.17 17.75 -17.42
C TYR A 5 -5.11 16.23 -17.62
N GLU A 6 -4.51 15.75 -18.71
CA GLU A 6 -4.30 14.32 -18.93
C GLU A 6 -3.28 13.73 -17.93
N VAL A 7 -2.25 14.51 -17.57
CA VAL A 7 -1.29 14.13 -16.52
C VAL A 7 -1.97 14.02 -15.15
N LEU A 8 -2.80 15.00 -14.77
CA LEU A 8 -3.54 14.94 -13.50
C LEU A 8 -4.53 13.77 -13.44
N LYS A 9 -5.16 13.42 -14.57
CA LYS A 9 -5.99 12.21 -14.68
C LYS A 9 -5.14 10.93 -14.49
N GLY A 10 -3.91 10.91 -15.00
CA GLY A 10 -2.95 9.84 -14.70
C GLY A 10 -2.64 9.72 -13.21
N VAL A 11 -2.48 10.85 -12.51
CA VAL A 11 -2.32 10.89 -11.05
C VAL A 11 -3.55 10.31 -10.33
N LEU A 12 -4.76 10.69 -10.72
CA LEU A 12 -5.99 10.11 -10.13
C LEU A 12 -6.07 8.60 -10.30
N SER A 13 -5.77 8.11 -11.50
CA SER A 13 -5.74 6.67 -11.76
C SER A 13 -4.73 5.98 -10.83
N ALA A 14 -3.54 6.54 -10.64
CA ALA A 14 -2.54 5.99 -9.71
C ALA A 14 -3.03 5.99 -8.25
N LEU A 15 -3.64 7.08 -7.78
CA LEU A 15 -4.22 7.17 -6.43
C LEU A 15 -5.29 6.11 -6.19
N LYS A 16 -6.22 5.95 -7.14
CA LYS A 16 -7.27 4.93 -7.04
C LYS A 16 -6.68 3.53 -6.97
N PHE A 17 -5.70 3.27 -7.83
CA PHE A 17 -5.01 1.99 -7.87
C PHE A 17 -4.31 1.67 -6.53
N TYR A 18 -3.57 2.62 -5.95
CA TYR A 18 -2.95 2.45 -4.64
C TYR A 18 -4.00 2.26 -3.54
N ALA A 19 -5.15 2.91 -3.65
CA ALA A 19 -6.21 2.74 -2.68
C ALA A 19 -6.74 1.29 -2.67
N GLU A 20 -7.05 0.73 -3.85
CA GLU A 20 -7.55 -0.64 -3.99
C GLU A 20 -6.51 -1.67 -3.55
N ALA A 21 -5.27 -1.43 -3.93
CA ALA A 21 -4.11 -2.21 -3.54
C ALA A 21 -3.98 -2.37 -2.03
N TYR A 22 -3.93 -1.24 -1.31
CA TYR A 22 -3.83 -1.22 0.13
C TYR A 22 -5.08 -1.81 0.80
N GLY A 23 -6.26 -1.62 0.21
CA GLY A 23 -7.50 -2.24 0.69
C GLY A 23 -7.41 -3.77 0.67
N LYS A 24 -6.97 -4.35 -0.45
CA LYS A 24 -6.76 -5.81 -0.57
C LYS A 24 -5.70 -6.32 0.41
N ALA A 25 -4.58 -5.60 0.53
CA ALA A 25 -3.52 -5.96 1.48
C ALA A 25 -4.03 -5.93 2.93
N ALA A 26 -4.86 -4.94 3.27
CA ALA A 26 -5.47 -4.81 4.60
C ALA A 26 -6.42 -5.97 4.91
N GLU A 27 -7.34 -6.28 3.99
CA GLU A 27 -8.26 -7.42 4.13
C GLU A 27 -7.50 -8.72 4.37
N ALA A 28 -6.43 -8.90 3.62
CA ALA A 28 -5.65 -10.10 3.69
C ALA A 28 -4.80 -10.19 4.98
N ALA A 29 -4.26 -9.08 5.48
CA ALA A 29 -3.65 -9.00 6.80
C ALA A 29 -4.67 -9.33 7.92
N LYS A 30 -5.94 -8.90 7.79
CA LYS A 30 -7.02 -9.31 8.72
C LYS A 30 -7.27 -10.81 8.68
N ILE A 31 -7.18 -11.45 7.51
CA ILE A 31 -7.31 -12.90 7.40
C ILE A 31 -6.17 -13.57 8.16
N ILE A 32 -4.92 -13.14 7.97
CA ILE A 32 -3.77 -13.66 8.74
C ILE A 32 -4.03 -13.53 10.23
N ALA A 33 -4.43 -12.35 10.70
CA ALA A 33 -4.69 -12.11 12.12
C ALA A 33 -5.74 -13.05 12.74
N LYS A 34 -6.57 -13.71 11.94
CA LYS A 34 -7.53 -14.72 12.42
C LYS A 34 -6.93 -16.13 12.55
N HIS A 35 -5.80 -16.39 11.88
CA HIS A 35 -5.19 -17.72 11.76
C HIS A 35 -3.83 -17.84 12.47
N VAL A 36 -3.33 -16.76 13.07
CA VAL A 36 -2.14 -16.77 13.93
C VAL A 36 -2.49 -16.27 15.32
N ALA A 37 -1.81 -16.83 16.32
CA ALA A 37 -1.88 -16.39 17.71
C ALA A 37 -0.54 -15.78 18.16
N GLY A 38 -0.58 -14.95 19.20
CA GLY A 38 0.62 -14.37 19.81
C GLY A 38 1.17 -13.14 19.05
N PRO A 39 2.47 -12.82 19.20
CA PRO A 39 3.07 -11.62 18.60
C PRO A 39 2.82 -11.43 17.09
N PRO A 40 2.81 -12.49 16.24
CA PRO A 40 2.48 -12.35 14.83
C PRO A 40 1.03 -11.90 14.57
N GLN A 41 0.10 -12.24 15.46
CA GLN A 41 -1.28 -11.79 15.36
C GLN A 41 -1.38 -10.27 15.52
N ALA A 42 -0.73 -9.73 16.56
CA ALA A 42 -0.72 -8.29 16.83
C ALA A 42 -0.11 -7.51 15.65
N LEU A 43 0.96 -8.03 15.06
CA LEU A 43 1.54 -7.48 13.83
C LEU A 43 0.54 -7.46 12.68
N ALA A 44 -0.13 -8.59 12.42
CA ALA A 44 -1.09 -8.69 11.33
C ALA A 44 -2.31 -7.78 11.52
N VAL A 45 -2.79 -7.61 12.76
CA VAL A 45 -3.87 -6.65 13.10
C VAL A 45 -3.41 -5.22 12.83
N HIS A 46 -2.25 -4.83 13.36
CA HIS A 46 -1.74 -3.48 13.18
C HIS A 46 -1.48 -3.16 11.70
N ALA A 47 -0.87 -4.09 10.96
CA ALA A 47 -0.67 -3.95 9.53
C ALA A 47 -2.00 -3.79 8.80
N ALA A 48 -3.03 -4.56 9.16
CA ALA A 48 -4.35 -4.43 8.56
C ALA A 48 -4.99 -3.05 8.76
N GLU A 49 -4.85 -2.47 9.96
CA GLU A 49 -5.40 -1.16 10.29
C GLU A 49 -4.71 -0.05 9.52
N GLU A 50 -3.37 -0.05 9.50
CA GLU A 50 -2.56 0.94 8.78
C GLU A 50 -2.79 0.88 7.27
N LEU A 51 -2.79 -0.33 6.68
CA LEU A 51 -3.05 -0.51 5.25
C LEU A 51 -4.48 -0.05 4.89
N ALA A 52 -5.48 -0.33 5.75
CA ALA A 52 -6.85 0.16 5.54
C ALA A 52 -6.92 1.70 5.64
N HIS A 53 -6.15 2.30 6.55
CA HIS A 53 -6.06 3.75 6.68
C HIS A 53 -5.47 4.39 5.43
N PHE A 54 -4.36 3.86 4.91
CA PHE A 54 -3.74 4.35 3.68
C PHE A 54 -4.70 4.23 2.49
N SER A 55 -5.39 3.10 2.37
CA SER A 55 -6.42 2.88 1.36
C SER A 55 -7.53 3.94 1.43
N LYS A 56 -7.99 4.28 2.63
CA LYS A 56 -9.03 5.30 2.84
C LYS A 56 -8.56 6.68 2.40
N ILE A 57 -7.34 7.10 2.78
CA ILE A 57 -6.79 8.41 2.40
C ILE A 57 -6.67 8.53 0.88
N LEU A 58 -6.13 7.50 0.22
CA LEU A 58 -5.95 7.50 -1.24
C LEU A 58 -7.28 7.54 -1.99
N ASN A 59 -8.30 6.81 -1.52
CA ASN A 59 -9.65 6.90 -2.08
C ASN A 59 -10.26 8.31 -1.89
N LEU A 60 -10.05 8.94 -0.73
CA LEU A 60 -10.53 10.30 -0.49
C LEU A 60 -9.88 11.31 -1.44
N LEU A 61 -8.56 11.22 -1.64
CA LEU A 61 -7.82 12.06 -2.59
C LEU A 61 -8.36 11.89 -4.01
N TYR A 62 -8.59 10.63 -4.42
CA TYR A 62 -9.17 10.29 -5.72
C TYR A 62 -10.58 10.90 -5.89
N GLU A 63 -11.49 10.68 -4.93
CA GLU A 63 -12.87 11.18 -5.01
C GLU A 63 -12.93 12.70 -5.08
N LYS A 64 -12.09 13.38 -4.29
CA LYS A 64 -11.96 14.84 -4.33
C LYS A 64 -11.42 15.31 -5.68
N GLY A 65 -10.43 14.61 -6.22
CA GLY A 65 -9.86 14.93 -7.51
C GLY A 65 -10.82 14.73 -8.66
N VAL A 66 -11.58 13.62 -8.69
CA VAL A 66 -12.63 13.40 -9.69
C VAL A 66 -13.65 14.55 -9.72
N LYS A 67 -14.01 15.10 -8.55
CA LYS A 67 -14.90 16.27 -8.47
C LYS A 67 -14.26 17.54 -9.03
N ALA A 68 -12.94 17.70 -8.88
CA ALA A 68 -12.22 18.90 -9.31
C ALA A 68 -11.85 18.88 -10.81
N ILE A 69 -11.39 17.74 -11.33
CA ILE A 69 -10.80 17.63 -12.67
C ILE A 69 -11.50 16.62 -13.60
N GLY A 70 -12.54 15.94 -13.10
CA GLY A 70 -13.32 14.95 -13.83
C GLY A 70 -12.75 13.53 -13.73
N THR A 71 -13.55 12.56 -14.19
CA THR A 71 -13.17 11.15 -14.18
C THR A 71 -12.04 10.88 -15.16
N PRO A 72 -10.96 10.20 -14.75
CA PRO A 72 -9.89 9.81 -15.66
C PRO A 72 -10.40 8.77 -16.68
N PRO A 73 -10.03 8.87 -17.97
CA PRO A 73 -10.48 7.95 -19.01
C PRO A 73 -9.65 6.66 -19.10
N TYR A 74 -8.59 6.49 -18.30
CA TYR A 74 -7.63 5.39 -18.44
C TYR A 74 -7.52 4.50 -17.19
N ASP A 75 -7.30 3.20 -17.46
CA ASP A 75 -6.90 2.21 -16.45
C ASP A 75 -5.46 2.51 -15.98
N ALA A 76 -5.31 2.82 -14.70
CA ALA A 76 -4.06 3.15 -14.01
C ALA A 76 -2.89 2.18 -14.26
N ARG A 77 -3.23 0.95 -14.67
CA ARG A 77 -2.28 -0.12 -14.99
C ARG A 77 -1.26 0.27 -16.06
N GLN A 78 -1.56 1.25 -16.91
CA GLN A 78 -0.75 1.59 -18.09
C GLN A 78 0.49 2.46 -17.82
N TYR A 79 0.55 3.24 -16.72
CA TYR A 79 1.62 4.26 -16.56
C TYR A 79 2.71 3.91 -15.54
N LEU A 80 2.36 3.32 -14.39
CA LEU A 80 3.30 2.80 -13.37
C LEU A 80 2.76 1.54 -12.67
N GLY A 81 1.53 1.13 -13.03
CA GLY A 81 0.79 0.09 -12.34
C GLY A 81 1.48 -1.26 -12.41
N HIS A 82 2.12 -1.67 -13.51
CA HIS A 82 2.57 -3.07 -13.64
C HIS A 82 3.52 -3.56 -12.53
N VAL A 83 4.45 -2.73 -12.06
CA VAL A 83 5.40 -3.11 -10.99
C VAL A 83 4.68 -3.17 -9.65
N VAL A 84 3.88 -2.16 -9.33
CA VAL A 84 3.13 -2.10 -8.06
C VAL A 84 2.04 -3.20 -8.05
N VAL A 85 1.33 -3.41 -9.16
CA VAL A 85 0.42 -4.53 -9.45
C VAL A 85 1.13 -5.85 -9.18
N SER A 86 2.35 -6.06 -9.66
CA SER A 86 3.06 -7.34 -9.44
C SER A 86 3.30 -7.61 -7.96
N TYR A 87 3.71 -6.61 -7.18
CA TYR A 87 3.92 -6.76 -5.74
C TYR A 87 2.61 -6.99 -4.98
N LEU A 88 1.56 -6.25 -5.31
CA LEU A 88 0.25 -6.38 -4.67
C LEU A 88 -0.50 -7.66 -5.08
N HIS A 89 -0.29 -8.11 -6.31
CA HIS A 89 -0.77 -9.40 -6.80
C HIS A 89 -0.04 -10.52 -6.06
N LYS A 90 1.28 -10.45 -5.90
CA LYS A 90 2.05 -11.38 -5.06
C LYS A 90 1.57 -11.38 -3.61
N ILE A 91 1.27 -10.22 -3.03
CA ILE A 91 0.64 -10.11 -1.71
C ILE A 91 -0.66 -10.91 -1.72
N SER A 92 -1.53 -10.70 -2.70
CA SER A 92 -2.81 -11.41 -2.84
C SER A 92 -2.66 -12.92 -3.05
N GLU A 93 -1.68 -13.36 -3.85
CA GLU A 93 -1.37 -14.77 -4.11
C GLU A 93 -0.85 -15.48 -2.85
N ILE A 94 0.10 -14.86 -2.14
CA ILE A 94 0.63 -15.39 -0.88
C ILE A 94 -0.50 -15.52 0.14
N LEU A 95 -1.41 -14.55 0.16
CA LEU A 95 -2.52 -14.52 1.10
C LEU A 95 -3.62 -15.52 0.73
N ALA A 96 -3.87 -15.76 -0.56
CA ALA A 96 -4.73 -16.83 -1.03
C ALA A 96 -4.18 -18.20 -0.63
N ALA A 97 -2.86 -18.40 -0.76
CA ALA A 97 -2.18 -19.63 -0.32
C ALA A 97 -2.22 -19.82 1.20
N ILE A 98 -2.16 -18.74 1.98
CA ILE A 98 -2.31 -18.77 3.44
C ILE A 98 -3.74 -19.14 3.85
N LYS A 99 -4.76 -18.64 3.15
CA LYS A 99 -6.17 -18.91 3.47
C LYS A 99 -6.54 -20.39 3.37
N THR A 100 -5.82 -21.16 2.56
CA THR A 100 -6.04 -22.60 2.40
C THR A 100 -5.25 -23.45 3.40
N LYS A 101 -4.43 -22.83 4.27
CA LYS A 101 -3.63 -23.53 5.28
C LYS A 101 -4.40 -23.66 6.58
N GLU A 102 -4.29 -24.83 7.19
CA GLU A 102 -4.85 -25.14 8.51
C GLU A 102 -4.08 -24.41 9.63
N ALA A 103 -2.78 -24.19 9.43
CA ALA A 103 -1.92 -23.38 10.28
C ALA A 103 -0.93 -22.54 9.44
N VAL A 104 -0.75 -21.28 9.82
CA VAL A 104 0.14 -20.34 9.13
C VAL A 104 1.53 -20.40 9.78
N SER A 105 2.58 -20.56 8.98
CA SER A 105 3.94 -20.66 9.51
C SER A 105 4.60 -19.28 9.71
N TYR A 106 5.66 -19.22 10.51
CA TYR A 106 6.51 -18.02 10.59
C TYR A 106 7.11 -17.61 9.23
N GLU A 107 7.32 -18.56 8.31
CA GLU A 107 7.79 -18.28 6.96
C GLU A 107 6.73 -17.57 6.12
N ASP A 108 5.46 -17.94 6.27
CA ASP A 108 4.36 -17.24 5.62
C ASP A 108 4.26 -15.78 6.09
N ILE A 109 4.41 -15.56 7.41
CA ILE A 109 4.42 -14.23 8.02
C ILE A 109 5.60 -13.40 7.48
N ASP A 110 6.80 -13.99 7.44
CA ASP A 110 8.00 -13.34 6.91
C ASP A 110 7.85 -12.94 5.44
N ARG A 111 7.26 -13.84 4.64
CA ARG A 111 7.04 -13.64 3.20
C ARG A 111 6.05 -12.51 2.96
N VAL A 112 4.94 -12.47 3.71
CA VAL A 112 3.93 -11.40 3.61
C VAL A 112 4.53 -10.06 4.03
N ALA A 113 5.17 -10.00 5.20
CA ALA A 113 5.79 -8.77 5.69
C ALA A 113 6.83 -8.24 4.69
N SER A 114 7.63 -9.13 4.10
CA SER A 114 8.61 -8.77 3.08
C SER A 114 7.98 -8.20 1.81
N GLN A 115 6.86 -8.76 1.33
CA GLN A 115 6.17 -8.20 0.18
C GLN A 115 5.51 -6.84 0.49
N ILE A 116 4.93 -6.65 1.68
CA ILE A 116 4.37 -5.36 2.09
C ILE A 116 5.49 -4.30 2.16
N ILE A 117 6.65 -4.63 2.73
CA ILE A 117 7.83 -3.74 2.75
C ILE A 117 8.26 -3.36 1.32
N LEU A 118 8.31 -4.32 0.40
CA LEU A 118 8.66 -4.04 -1.00
C LEU A 118 7.61 -3.14 -1.67
N ALA A 119 6.32 -3.41 -1.45
CA ALA A 119 5.24 -2.58 -1.96
C ALA A 119 5.33 -1.14 -1.44
N HIS A 120 5.58 -0.94 -0.13
CA HIS A 120 5.77 0.39 0.46
C HIS A 120 6.88 1.17 -0.23
N ARG A 121 8.04 0.55 -0.48
CA ARG A 121 9.16 1.23 -1.16
C ARG A 121 8.79 1.71 -2.55
N VAL A 122 8.12 0.87 -3.32
CA VAL A 122 7.72 1.23 -4.69
C VAL A 122 6.63 2.31 -4.66
N VAL A 123 5.64 2.18 -3.78
CA VAL A 123 4.59 3.19 -3.62
C VAL A 123 5.19 4.54 -3.20
N VAL A 124 6.05 4.57 -2.18
CA VAL A 124 6.71 5.81 -1.73
C VAL A 124 7.51 6.45 -2.86
N SER A 125 8.27 5.65 -3.63
CA SER A 125 9.01 6.15 -4.78
C SER A 125 8.09 6.73 -5.85
N SER A 126 6.95 6.07 -6.12
CA SER A 126 5.95 6.61 -7.03
C SER A 126 5.27 7.86 -6.49
N LEU A 127 5.02 7.95 -5.18
CA LEU A 127 4.43 9.15 -4.57
C LEU A 127 5.37 10.35 -4.72
N THR A 128 6.69 10.14 -4.62
CA THR A 128 7.67 11.22 -4.90
C THR A 128 7.56 11.72 -6.35
N LEU A 129 7.38 10.83 -7.32
CA LEU A 129 7.14 11.23 -8.71
C LEU A 129 5.80 11.97 -8.86
N THR A 130 4.73 11.48 -8.23
CA THR A 130 3.43 12.13 -8.20
C THR A 130 3.49 13.53 -7.60
N LEU A 131 4.24 13.71 -6.51
CA LEU A 131 4.44 15.00 -5.86
C LEU A 131 5.15 15.99 -6.79
N SER A 132 6.21 15.54 -7.46
CA SER A 132 6.96 16.36 -8.42
C SER A 132 6.06 16.87 -9.56
N VAL A 133 5.14 16.02 -10.04
CA VAL A 133 4.14 16.41 -11.04
C VAL A 133 3.16 17.44 -10.47
N LEU A 134 2.65 17.23 -9.26
CA LEU A 134 1.66 18.13 -8.63
C LEU A 134 2.24 19.50 -8.24
N GLU A 135 3.57 19.63 -8.12
CA GLU A 135 4.23 20.91 -7.86
C GLU A 135 4.04 21.91 -9.01
N GLU A 136 3.83 21.43 -10.22
CA GLU A 136 3.55 22.27 -11.39
C GLU A 136 2.13 22.85 -11.39
N PHE A 137 1.30 22.49 -10.40
CA PHE A 137 -0.11 22.86 -10.32
C PHE A 137 -0.43 23.61 -9.02
N GLU A 138 -1.01 24.80 -9.18
CA GLU A 138 -1.38 25.70 -8.08
C GLU A 138 -2.88 25.62 -7.72
N ASP A 139 -3.65 24.74 -8.35
CA ASP A 139 -5.06 24.57 -7.98
C ASP A 139 -5.21 23.99 -6.56
N GLU A 140 -6.33 24.31 -5.92
CA GLU A 140 -6.61 23.95 -4.53
C GLU A 140 -6.49 22.44 -4.28
N TRP A 141 -6.98 21.61 -5.21
CA TRP A 141 -6.90 20.17 -5.07
C TRP A 141 -5.46 19.68 -5.16
N SER A 142 -4.66 20.19 -6.10
CA SER A 142 -3.25 19.83 -6.24
C SER A 142 -2.43 20.22 -5.01
N LEU A 143 -2.65 21.41 -4.44
CA LEU A 143 -2.01 21.87 -3.20
C LEU A 143 -2.34 20.96 -2.01
N TRP A 144 -3.64 20.70 -1.79
CA TRP A 144 -4.08 19.83 -0.70
C TRP A 144 -3.58 18.39 -0.87
N THR A 145 -3.58 17.90 -2.11
CA THR A 145 -3.10 16.55 -2.44
C THR A 145 -1.61 16.42 -2.15
N ARG A 146 -0.78 17.43 -2.46
CA ARG A 146 0.65 17.42 -2.11
C ARG A 146 0.89 17.23 -0.63
N LEU A 147 0.31 18.11 0.20
CA LEU A 147 0.46 18.05 1.66
C LEU A 147 0.01 16.68 2.23
N THR A 148 -1.10 16.16 1.70
CA THR A 148 -1.63 14.86 2.14
C THR A 148 -0.72 13.72 1.72
N LEU A 149 -0.19 13.74 0.49
CA LEU A 149 0.71 12.69 -0.02
C LEU A 149 2.09 12.72 0.63
N GLU A 150 2.62 13.89 0.96
CA GLU A 150 3.86 14.01 1.75
C GLU A 150 3.71 13.39 3.14
N SER A 151 2.62 13.73 3.83
CA SER A 151 2.28 13.15 5.13
C SER A 151 2.10 11.64 5.02
N LEU A 152 1.35 11.16 4.03
CA LEU A 152 1.12 9.74 3.78
C LEU A 152 2.41 9.00 3.45
N ALA A 153 3.30 9.57 2.64
CA ALA A 153 4.59 8.96 2.32
C ALA A 153 5.46 8.79 3.56
N ASN A 154 5.44 9.76 4.49
CA ASN A 154 6.14 9.65 5.77
C ASN A 154 5.53 8.57 6.67
N GLN A 155 4.20 8.46 6.73
CA GLN A 155 3.52 7.39 7.47
C GLN A 155 3.84 6.01 6.89
N ILE A 156 3.84 5.86 5.55
CA ILE A 156 4.21 4.60 4.89
C ILE A 156 5.66 4.21 5.21
N LYS A 157 6.60 5.17 5.21
CA LYS A 157 8.01 4.94 5.61
C LYS A 157 8.12 4.49 7.08
N LEU A 158 7.36 5.12 7.98
CA LEU A 158 7.33 4.74 9.38
C LEU A 158 6.78 3.32 9.55
N HIS A 159 5.67 3.00 8.89
CA HIS A 159 5.08 1.67 8.91
C HIS A 159 6.04 0.62 8.31
N GLU A 160 6.75 0.94 7.22
CA GLU A 160 7.81 0.07 6.67
C GLU A 160 8.90 -0.22 7.72
N ALA A 161 9.36 0.79 8.46
CA ALA A 161 10.37 0.61 9.49
C ALA A 161 9.88 -0.26 10.66
N THR A 162 8.62 -0.09 11.08
CA THR A 162 7.98 -0.91 12.11
C THR A 162 7.84 -2.36 11.65
N LEU A 163 7.35 -2.58 10.42
CA LEU A 163 7.22 -3.92 9.84
C LEU A 163 8.57 -4.64 9.72
N LYS A 164 9.64 -3.93 9.37
CA LYS A 164 11.00 -4.51 9.35
C LYS A 164 11.40 -5.05 10.72
N LYS A 165 11.29 -4.21 11.77
CA LYS A 165 11.66 -4.60 13.14
C LYS A 165 10.88 -5.84 13.59
N ALA A 166 9.59 -5.85 13.33
CA ALA A 166 8.74 -6.93 13.80
C ALA A 166 8.88 -8.21 12.95
N ARG A 167 9.19 -8.10 11.66
CA ARG A 167 9.62 -9.23 10.82
C ARG A 167 10.94 -9.81 11.31
N ASP A 168 11.91 -8.96 11.65
CA ASP A 168 13.22 -9.42 12.14
C ASP A 168 13.07 -10.13 13.50
N LEU A 169 12.14 -9.69 14.35
CA LEU A 169 11.75 -10.40 15.57
C LEU A 169 11.14 -11.79 15.26
N VAL A 170 10.22 -11.88 14.30
CA VAL A 170 9.64 -13.17 13.86
C VAL A 170 10.72 -14.14 13.39
N ARG A 171 11.72 -13.65 12.64
CA ARG A 171 12.86 -14.45 12.19
C ARG A 171 13.71 -14.95 13.36
N ALA A 172 13.94 -14.12 14.36
CA ALA A 172 14.71 -14.48 15.55
C ALA A 172 14.00 -15.56 16.39
N ILE A 173 12.68 -15.43 16.57
CA ILE A 173 11.86 -16.43 17.29
C ILE A 173 11.91 -17.79 16.56
N ARG A 174 11.80 -17.77 15.23
CA ARG A 174 11.92 -19.00 14.42
C ARG A 174 13.24 -19.72 14.65
N THR A 175 14.36 -18.99 14.68
CA THR A 175 15.69 -19.59 14.92
C THR A 175 15.87 -20.14 16.34
N THR A 176 15.09 -19.66 17.32
CA THR A 176 15.14 -20.19 18.69
C THR A 176 14.19 -21.38 18.91
N GLU A 177 13.09 -21.47 18.15
CA GLU A 177 12.10 -22.57 18.25
C GLU A 177 12.43 -23.78 17.33
N ASN A 178 13.25 -23.59 16.30
CA ASN A 178 13.83 -24.64 15.44
C ASN A 178 15.35 -24.40 15.28
N PRO A 179 16.19 -24.81 16.24
CA PRO A 179 17.64 -24.65 16.18
C PRO A 179 18.31 -25.48 15.07
#